data_AF-A0A1C6UJL1-F1
#
_entry.id   AF-A0A1C6UJL1-F1
#
_cell.length_a   1.000
_cell.length_b   1.000
_cell.length_c   1.000
_cell.angle_alpha   90.00
_cell.angle_beta   90.00
_cell.angle_gamma   90.00
#
_symmetry.space_group_name_H-M   'P 1'
#
loop_
_entity.id
_entity.type
_entity.pdbx_description
1 polymer ?
#
loop_
_entity_poly.entity_id
_entity_poly.type
_entity_poly.pdbx_seq_one_letter_code
_entity_poly.pdbx_strand_id
1 'polypeptide(L)'
;MADDLFTPTIAPAAYEARRPPWRPQSLIFPAVFGGPTAATVLALVNGHRLGLPRRANLAVLGVGLAALAARLVVTLTIFDDEADRPARLVGALAGALVWLAASTAQKRRFRAYELRGGEPASLWLAGVGAVFLLGFAEALLLVLVTAA
;
A
#
# COMPACT_ATOMS: atom_id res chain seq x y z
N MET A 1 29.17 -40.01 11.55
CA MET A 1 27.89 -40.21 12.28
C MET A 1 27.58 -39.06 13.26
N ALA A 2 28.55 -38.20 13.63
CA ALA A 2 28.28 -37.01 14.45
C ALA A 2 27.69 -35.82 13.66
N ASP A 3 27.73 -35.85 12.32
CA ASP A 3 27.35 -34.72 11.47
C ASP A 3 25.83 -34.45 11.44
N ASP A 4 25.00 -35.46 11.71
CA ASP A 4 23.54 -35.30 11.78
C ASP A 4 23.07 -34.57 13.04
N LEU A 5 23.84 -34.62 14.13
CA LEU A 5 23.50 -33.97 15.41
C LEU A 5 23.66 -32.44 15.37
N PHE A 6 24.45 -31.92 14.43
CA PHE A 6 24.67 -30.49 14.25
C PHE A 6 23.90 -29.90 13.08
N THR A 7 23.03 -30.68 12.44
CA THR A 7 22.14 -30.15 11.40
C THR A 7 21.00 -29.40 12.11
N PRO A 8 20.93 -28.07 12.02
CA PRO A 8 19.88 -27.30 12.70
C PRO A 8 18.52 -27.75 12.18
N THR A 9 17.67 -28.28 13.07
CA THR A 9 16.30 -28.73 12.73
C THR A 9 15.40 -27.56 12.30
N ILE A 10 15.83 -26.33 12.61
CA ILE A 10 15.22 -25.09 12.11
C ILE A 10 15.89 -24.73 10.79
N ALA A 11 15.45 -25.37 9.71
CA ALA A 11 15.85 -24.97 8.37
C ALA A 11 15.13 -23.67 7.97
N PRO A 12 15.85 -22.64 7.47
CA PRO A 12 15.23 -21.39 6.99
C PRO A 12 14.11 -21.60 5.96
N ALA A 13 14.23 -22.67 5.17
CA ALA A 13 13.29 -23.05 4.12
C ALA A 13 11.85 -23.30 4.63
N ALA A 14 11.66 -23.68 5.90
CA ALA A 14 10.33 -23.96 6.44
C ALA A 14 9.43 -22.71 6.53
N TYR A 15 10.00 -21.51 6.38
CA TYR A 15 9.28 -20.23 6.50
C TYR A 15 9.28 -19.41 5.20
N GLU A 16 9.66 -19.98 4.05
CA GLU A 16 9.59 -19.27 2.78
C GLU A 16 8.14 -18.84 2.49
N ALA A 17 7.91 -17.54 2.51
CA ALA A 17 6.64 -16.98 2.10
C ALA A 17 6.48 -17.27 0.60
N ARG A 18 5.44 -18.03 0.22
CA ARG A 18 5.06 -18.31 -1.19
C ARG A 18 5.08 -17.06 -2.08
N ARG A 19 4.81 -15.89 -1.51
CA ARG A 19 4.94 -14.58 -2.15
C ARG A 19 5.62 -13.62 -1.19
N PRO A 20 6.91 -13.27 -1.39
CA PRO A 20 7.59 -12.35 -0.50
C PRO A 20 6.86 -10.99 -0.46
N PRO A 21 6.72 -10.41 0.74
CA PRO A 21 6.11 -9.09 0.90
C PRO A 21 7.05 -8.01 0.34
N TRP A 22 6.46 -6.88 -0.05
CA TRP A 22 7.21 -5.68 -0.39
C TRP A 22 7.60 -4.91 0.87
N ARG A 23 8.66 -4.12 0.78
CA ARG A 23 9.02 -3.15 1.83
C ARG A 23 7.88 -2.13 2.02
N PRO A 24 7.30 -1.98 3.22
CA PRO A 24 6.20 -1.03 3.45
C PRO A 24 6.59 0.41 3.12
N GLN A 25 7.84 0.79 3.36
CA GLN A 25 8.35 2.12 3.01
C GLN A 25 8.31 2.39 1.50
N SER A 26 8.54 1.37 0.66
CA SER A 26 8.53 1.52 -0.80
C SER A 26 7.14 1.82 -1.36
N LEU A 27 6.07 1.56 -0.60
CA LEU A 27 4.69 1.89 -0.98
C LEU A 27 4.45 3.41 -1.06
N ILE A 28 5.33 4.25 -0.52
CA ILE A 28 5.18 5.71 -0.57
C ILE A 28 5.14 6.24 -1.99
N PHE A 29 5.96 5.68 -2.89
CA PHE A 29 6.04 6.11 -4.28
C PHE A 29 4.70 5.90 -5.01
N PRO A 30 4.15 4.68 -5.10
CA PRO A 30 2.85 4.49 -5.74
C PRO A 30 1.71 5.17 -4.97
N ALA A 31 1.85 5.45 -3.68
CA ALA A 31 0.86 6.20 -2.93
C ALA A 31 0.82 7.69 -3.33
N VAL A 32 1.98 8.33 -3.44
CA VAL A 32 2.08 9.75 -3.83
C VAL A 32 1.63 9.95 -5.28
N PHE A 33 2.05 9.07 -6.20
CA PHE A 33 1.75 9.22 -7.63
C PHE A 33 0.40 8.61 -8.04
N GLY A 34 -0.01 7.51 -7.42
CA GLY A 34 -1.24 6.80 -7.75
C GLY A 34 -2.43 7.14 -6.85
N GLY A 35 -2.22 7.96 -5.81
CA GLY A 35 -3.27 8.39 -4.90
C GLY A 35 -3.69 7.34 -3.85
N PRO A 36 -4.71 7.67 -3.03
CA PRO A 36 -5.24 6.79 -1.98
C PRO A 36 -5.70 5.42 -2.51
N THR A 37 -6.23 5.32 -3.73
CA THR A 37 -6.69 4.02 -4.26
C THR A 37 -5.53 3.07 -4.52
N ALA A 38 -4.49 3.56 -5.22
CA ALA A 38 -3.28 2.77 -5.47
C ALA A 38 -2.59 2.37 -4.16
N ALA A 39 -2.48 3.31 -3.22
CA ALA A 39 -1.92 3.07 -1.89
C ALA A 39 -2.69 1.96 -1.13
N THR A 40 -4.03 2.05 -1.12
CA THR A 40 -4.90 1.12 -0.41
C THR A 40 -4.79 -0.30 -0.98
N VAL A 41 -4.90 -0.44 -2.30
CA VAL A 41 -4.87 -1.76 -2.95
C VAL A 41 -3.51 -2.44 -2.72
N LEU A 42 -2.41 -1.73 -2.95
CA LEU A 42 -1.07 -2.29 -2.72
C LEU A 42 -0.85 -2.62 -1.25
N ALA A 43 -1.33 -1.79 -0.33
CA ALA A 43 -1.24 -2.05 1.11
C ALA A 43 -2.02 -3.30 1.53
N LEU A 44 -3.21 -3.53 0.99
CA LEU A 44 -4.01 -4.73 1.27
C LEU A 44 -3.36 -5.99 0.71
N VAL A 45 -2.84 -5.94 -0.52
CA VAL A 45 -2.09 -7.04 -1.13
C VAL A 45 -0.85 -7.35 -0.29
N ASN A 46 -0.10 -6.32 0.13
CA ASN A 46 1.08 -6.52 0.97
C ASN A 46 0.72 -7.08 2.36
N GLY A 47 -0.38 -6.59 2.94
CA GLY A 47 -0.90 -7.06 4.21
C GLY A 47 -1.29 -8.53 4.18
N HIS A 48 -1.85 -8.99 3.06
CA HIS A 48 -2.11 -10.41 2.84
C HIS A 48 -0.82 -11.24 2.71
N ARG A 49 0.19 -10.74 1.97
CA ARG A 49 1.52 -11.39 1.89
C ARG A 49 2.22 -11.49 3.25
N LEU A 50 2.01 -10.49 4.13
CA LEU A 50 2.54 -10.46 5.49
C LEU A 50 1.72 -11.28 6.52
N GLY A 51 0.59 -11.87 6.11
CA GLY A 51 -0.30 -12.58 7.01
C GLY A 51 -0.85 -11.70 8.12
N LEU A 52 -1.18 -10.43 7.80
CA LEU A 52 -1.82 -9.54 8.77
C LEU A 52 -3.19 -10.07 9.20
N PRO A 53 -3.57 -9.87 10.48
CA PRO A 53 -4.90 -10.23 10.95
C PRO A 53 -5.97 -9.43 10.19
N ARG A 54 -7.14 -10.03 9.97
CA ARG A 54 -8.27 -9.40 9.25
C ARG A 54 -8.60 -8.00 9.75
N ARG A 55 -8.55 -7.78 11.07
CA ARG A 55 -8.79 -6.47 11.69
C ARG A 55 -7.81 -5.39 11.20
N ALA A 56 -6.54 -5.73 11.03
CA ALA A 56 -5.53 -4.78 10.53
C ALA A 56 -5.76 -4.45 9.04
N ASN A 57 -6.13 -5.44 8.23
CA ASN A 57 -6.49 -5.20 6.83
C ASN A 57 -7.77 -4.36 6.70
N LEU A 58 -8.78 -4.60 7.55
CA LEU A 58 -9.99 -3.78 7.60
C LEU A 58 -9.71 -2.34 8.04
N ALA A 59 -8.79 -2.13 8.98
CA ALA A 59 -8.36 -0.78 9.37
C ALA A 59 -7.69 -0.03 8.20
N VAL A 60 -6.79 -0.69 7.47
CA VAL A 60 -6.15 -0.11 6.27
C VAL A 60 -7.19 0.20 5.19
N LEU A 61 -8.14 -0.71 4.94
CA LEU A 61 -9.24 -0.48 4.01
C LEU A 61 -10.09 0.72 4.44
N GLY A 62 -10.45 0.80 5.73
CA GLY A 62 -11.23 1.91 6.28
C GLY A 62 -10.54 3.26 6.11
N VAL A 63 -9.22 3.32 6.37
CA VAL A 63 -8.42 4.53 6.12
C VAL A 63 -8.37 4.87 4.62
N GLY A 64 -8.21 3.86 3.76
CA GLY A 64 -8.23 4.02 2.31
C GLY A 64 -9.53 4.63 1.79
N LEU A 65 -10.67 4.08 2.22
CA LEU A 65 -12.00 4.58 1.88
C LEU A 65 -12.22 6.00 2.42
N ALA A 66 -11.81 6.27 3.66
CA ALA A 66 -11.92 7.60 4.25
C ALA A 66 -11.06 8.63 3.51
N ALA A 67 -9.84 8.26 3.09
CA ALA A 67 -8.96 9.14 2.32
C ALA A 67 -9.52 9.44 0.91
N LEU A 68 -10.09 8.43 0.25
CA LEU A 68 -10.76 8.62 -1.04
C LEU A 68 -12.00 9.52 -0.91
N ALA A 69 -12.85 9.27 0.10
CA ALA A 69 -14.02 10.09 0.36
C ALA A 69 -13.64 11.53 0.70
N ALA A 70 -12.64 11.74 1.55
CA ALA A 70 -12.14 13.07 1.88
C ALA A 70 -11.60 13.79 0.64
N ARG A 71 -10.86 13.08 -0.24
CA ARG A 71 -10.38 13.63 -1.50
C ARG A 71 -11.55 14.08 -2.40
N LEU A 72 -12.60 13.27 -2.52
CA LEU A 72 -13.79 13.60 -3.31
C LEU A 72 -14.48 14.85 -2.76
N VAL A 73 -14.74 14.88 -1.44
CA VAL A 73 -15.36 16.03 -0.77
C VAL A 73 -14.54 17.29 -0.99
N VAL A 74 -13.24 17.25 -0.73
CA VAL A 74 -12.33 18.40 -0.94
C VAL A 74 -12.38 18.87 -2.40
N THR A 75 -12.39 17.94 -3.35
CA THR A 75 -12.47 18.28 -4.78
C THR A 75 -13.79 18.96 -5.13
N LEU A 76 -14.91 18.48 -4.59
CA LEU A 76 -16.26 18.99 -4.87
C LEU A 76 -16.61 20.30 -4.14
N THR A 77 -16.07 20.54 -2.94
CA THR A 77 -16.52 21.66 -2.09
C THR A 77 -15.58 22.85 -2.07
N ILE A 78 -14.30 22.68 -2.44
CA ILE A 78 -13.27 23.72 -2.28
C ILE A 78 -12.79 24.26 -3.63
N PHE A 79 -12.92 23.51 -4.72
CA PHE A 79 -12.28 23.83 -5.99
C PHE A 79 -13.27 23.98 -7.14
N ASP A 80 -14.06 25.06 -7.13
CA ASP A 80 -14.97 25.42 -8.22
C ASP A 80 -14.21 25.87 -9.49
N ASP A 81 -13.09 26.60 -9.37
CA ASP A 81 -12.38 27.16 -10.54
C ASP A 81 -11.35 26.21 -11.16
N GLU A 82 -11.31 26.19 -12.48
CA GLU A 82 -10.77 25.11 -13.32
C GLU A 82 -9.26 25.23 -13.62
N ALA A 83 -8.65 26.40 -13.35
CA ALA A 83 -7.31 26.72 -13.87
C ALA A 83 -6.13 26.45 -12.92
N ASP A 84 -6.32 26.35 -11.60
CA ASP A 84 -5.19 26.32 -10.65
C ASP A 84 -5.39 25.34 -9.46
N ARG A 85 -5.96 24.16 -9.75
CA ARG A 85 -6.27 23.15 -8.72
C ARG A 85 -5.02 22.35 -8.32
N PRO A 86 -4.58 22.36 -7.05
CA PRO A 86 -3.54 21.45 -6.56
C PRO A 86 -4.09 20.01 -6.36
N ALA A 87 -4.93 19.51 -7.28
CA ALA A 87 -5.57 18.19 -7.19
C ALA A 87 -4.55 17.04 -7.09
N ARG A 88 -3.38 17.21 -7.71
CA ARG A 88 -2.24 16.29 -7.56
C ARG A 88 -1.68 16.28 -6.14
N LEU A 89 -1.57 17.45 -5.50
CA LEU A 89 -1.07 17.57 -4.13
C LEU A 89 -2.07 16.96 -3.13
N VAL A 90 -3.37 17.26 -3.27
CA VAL A 90 -4.42 16.67 -2.44
C VAL A 90 -4.40 15.14 -2.56
N GLY A 91 -4.29 14.64 -3.80
CA GLY A 91 -4.16 13.21 -4.07
C GLY A 91 -2.92 12.58 -3.45
N ALA A 92 -1.77 13.24 -3.58
CA ALA A 92 -0.51 12.79 -3.00
C ALA A 92 -0.58 12.75 -1.46
N LEU A 93 -1.18 13.76 -0.83
CA LEU A 93 -1.37 13.82 0.62
C LEU A 93 -2.33 12.71 1.09
N ALA A 94 -3.46 12.52 0.41
CA ALA A 94 -4.40 11.45 0.71
C ALA A 94 -3.73 10.06 0.58
N GLY A 95 -2.97 9.85 -0.50
CA GLY A 95 -2.16 8.64 -0.67
C GLY A 95 -1.12 8.46 0.44
N ALA A 96 -0.39 9.51 0.80
CA ALA A 96 0.59 9.48 1.87
C ALA A 96 -0.03 9.13 3.24
N LEU A 97 -1.24 9.60 3.53
CA LEU A 97 -1.97 9.23 4.75
C LEU A 97 -2.30 7.74 4.79
N VAL A 98 -2.77 7.18 3.67
CA VAL A 98 -3.00 5.73 3.56
C VAL A 98 -1.69 4.95 3.71
N TRP A 99 -0.62 5.41 3.07
CA TRP A 99 0.71 4.83 3.23
C TRP A 99 1.18 4.83 4.69
N LEU A 100 0.94 5.91 5.44
CA LEU A 100 1.34 6.00 6.84
C LEU A 100 0.56 5.01 7.70
N ALA A 101 -0.75 4.89 7.50
CA ALA A 101 -1.58 3.89 8.18
C ALA A 101 -1.15 2.45 7.82
N ALA A 102 -0.89 2.18 6.54
CA ALA A 102 -0.40 0.88 6.10
C ALA A 102 0.98 0.54 6.68
N SER A 103 1.90 1.50 6.67
CA SER A 103 3.27 1.33 7.17
C SER A 103 3.27 1.05 8.67
N THR A 104 2.47 1.77 9.46
CA THR A 104 2.34 1.53 10.90
C THR A 104 1.73 0.16 11.20
N ALA A 105 0.70 -0.26 10.47
CA ALA A 105 0.08 -1.58 10.60
C ALA A 105 1.03 -2.72 10.20
N GLN A 106 1.83 -2.54 9.15
CA GLN A 106 2.72 -3.58 8.60
C GLN A 106 4.07 -3.67 9.32
N LYS A 107 4.57 -2.58 9.93
CA LYS A 107 5.92 -2.46 10.51
C LYS A 107 6.33 -3.64 11.39
N ARG A 108 5.45 -4.08 12.31
CA ARG A 108 5.77 -5.16 13.25
C ARG A 108 5.95 -6.51 12.55
N ARG A 109 5.03 -6.86 11.65
CA ARG A 109 5.09 -8.14 10.91
C ARG A 109 6.22 -8.15 9.89
N PHE A 110 6.46 -7.02 9.22
CA PHE A 110 7.56 -6.89 8.27
C PHE A 110 8.93 -7.01 8.97
N ARG A 111 9.11 -6.39 10.14
CA ARG A 111 10.35 -6.56 10.93
C ARG A 111 10.56 -8.01 11.36
N ALA A 112 9.49 -8.71 11.78
CA ALA A 112 9.58 -10.13 12.12
C ALA A 112 9.94 -11.01 10.90
N TYR A 113 9.52 -10.61 9.69
CA TYR A 113 9.90 -11.28 8.44
C TYR A 113 11.39 -11.08 8.14
N GLU A 114 11.91 -9.85 8.21
CA GLU A 114 13.34 -9.56 7.98
C GLU A 114 14.24 -10.27 9.01
N LEU A 115 13.84 -10.29 10.30
CA LEU A 115 14.59 -10.99 11.36
C LEU A 115 14.65 -12.50 11.18
N ARG A 116 13.76 -13.08 10.36
CA ARG A 116 13.79 -14.50 9.99
C ARG A 116 14.61 -14.76 8.71
N GLY A 117 15.36 -13.77 8.22
CA GLY A 117 16.14 -13.86 6.99
C GLY A 117 15.32 -13.68 5.71
N GLY A 118 14.08 -13.20 5.82
CA GLY A 118 13.23 -12.98 4.64
C GLY A 118 13.68 -11.77 3.82
N GLU A 119 13.87 -11.96 2.51
CA GLU A 119 14.18 -10.86 1.60
C GLU A 119 12.91 -10.26 0.97
N PRO A 120 12.76 -8.93 0.93
CA PRO A 120 11.57 -8.31 0.36
C PRO A 120 11.55 -8.37 -1.17
N ALA A 121 10.36 -8.55 -1.72
CA ALA A 121 10.14 -8.52 -3.16
C ALA A 121 10.33 -7.11 -3.73
N SER A 122 10.73 -7.01 -5.00
CA SER A 122 10.68 -5.75 -5.74
C SER A 122 9.23 -5.29 -5.94
N LEU A 123 8.97 -4.03 -5.61
CA LEU A 123 7.67 -3.38 -5.81
C LEU A 123 7.57 -2.74 -7.21
N TRP A 124 8.65 -2.61 -7.96
CA TRP A 124 8.71 -1.72 -9.14
C TRP A 124 7.56 -1.97 -10.13
N LEU A 125 7.39 -3.21 -10.59
CA LEU A 125 6.38 -3.56 -11.58
C LEU A 125 4.95 -3.42 -11.05
N ALA A 126 4.70 -3.87 -9.83
CA ALA A 126 3.38 -3.74 -9.19
C ALA A 126 3.04 -2.28 -8.86
N GLY A 127 4.04 -1.49 -8.45
CA GLY A 127 3.91 -0.07 -8.14
C GLY A 127 3.59 0.74 -9.38
N VAL A 128 4.37 0.58 -10.45
CA VAL A 128 4.13 1.24 -11.74
C VAL A 128 2.75 0.86 -12.29
N GLY A 129 2.41 -0.45 -12.30
CA GLY A 129 1.10 -0.91 -12.74
C GLY A 129 -0.05 -0.32 -11.94
N ALA A 130 0.09 -0.22 -10.61
CA ALA A 130 -0.93 0.37 -9.76
C ALA A 130 -1.10 1.88 -10.01
N VAL A 131 0.00 2.63 -10.20
CA VAL A 131 -0.07 4.06 -10.51
C VAL A 131 -0.81 4.29 -11.83
N PHE A 132 -0.47 3.54 -12.88
CA PHE A 132 -1.14 3.71 -14.16
C PHE A 132 -2.60 3.25 -14.13
N LEU A 133 -2.90 2.09 -13.56
CA LEU A 133 -4.27 1.56 -13.59
C LEU A 133 -5.18 2.26 -12.58
N LEU A 134 -4.78 2.29 -11.31
CA LEU A 134 -5.61 2.83 -10.23
C LEU A 134 -5.54 4.35 -10.17
N GLY A 135 -4.37 4.94 -10.46
CA GLY A 135 -4.26 6.40 -10.56
C GLY A 135 -5.06 6.96 -11.73
N PHE A 136 -5.07 6.28 -12.88
CA PHE A 136 -5.94 6.67 -14.00
C PHE A 136 -7.42 6.48 -13.68
N ALA A 137 -7.80 5.34 -13.09
CA ALA A 137 -9.19 5.10 -12.67
C ALA A 137 -9.67 6.13 -11.65
N GLU A 138 -8.81 6.52 -10.70
CA GLU A 138 -9.12 7.56 -9.72
C GLU A 138 -9.23 8.95 -10.37
N ALA A 139 -8.36 9.28 -11.33
CA ALA A 139 -8.47 10.52 -12.09
C ALA A 139 -9.76 10.57 -12.92
N LEU A 140 -10.12 9.48 -13.59
CA LEU A 140 -11.36 9.36 -14.36
C LEU A 140 -12.59 9.52 -13.44
N LEU A 141 -12.58 8.89 -12.27
CA LEU A 141 -13.63 9.04 -11.27
C LEU A 141 -13.82 10.52 -10.88
N LEU A 142 -12.72 11.24 -10.62
CA LEU A 142 -12.79 12.66 -10.26
C LEU A 142 -13.39 13.49 -11.39
N VAL A 143 -12.94 13.28 -12.63
CA VAL A 143 -13.48 14.00 -13.80
C VAL A 143 -14.98 13.74 -13.95
N LEU A 144 -15.41 12.48 -13.87
CA LEU A 144 -16.82 12.11 -13.99
C LEU A 144 -17.68 12.72 -12.88
N VAL A 145 -17.17 12.76 -11.65
CA VAL A 145 -17.87 13.32 -10.50
C VAL A 145 -17.94 14.84 -10.55
N THR A 146 -16.93 15.53 -11.09
CA THR A 146 -16.94 16.99 -11.24
C THR A 146 -17.68 17.47 -12.48
N ALA A 147 -17.86 16.62 -13.48
CA ALA A 147 -18.58 16.94 -14.72
C ALA A 147 -20.08 16.62 -14.67
N ALA A 148 -20.55 15.98 -13.60
CA ALA A 148 -21.95 15.61 -13.35
C ALA A 148 -22.65 16.67 -12.48
#